data_AF-A0A9X0PHA8-F1
#
_entry.id   AF-A0A9X0PHA8-F1
#
_cell.length_a   1.000
_cell.length_b   1.000
_cell.length_c   1.000
_cell.angle_alpha   90.00
_cell.angle_beta   90.00
_cell.angle_gamma   90.00
#
_symmetry.space_group_name_H-M   'P 1'
#
loop_
_entity.id
_entity.type
_entity.pdbx_description
1 polymer ?
#
loop_
_entity_poly.entity_id
_entity_poly.type
_entity_poly.pdbx_seq_one_letter_code
_entity_poly.pdbx_strand_id
1 'polypeptide(L)'
;MRKLEKSDIELIRTWMLSPAMTLGSSVRAKGILQEMQARLPAALKKAISLEGNEITLAMPARDKNAFDAAARTVAGVMMEAETLPVIPREIQDILAIKTSERHRWLADGRLKSAGTRTVRLNGRARRITFHVFDPKVVEDLLDRGLVEEWRVEDAEAKAEKRQKAAYQRRLARSLKKKMKPGEKAGQKVEEGAADLRGWGEFDRDGFLR
;
A
#
# COMPACT_ATOMS: atom_id res chain seq x y z
N MET A 1 -37.87 41.70 8.64
CA MET A 1 -38.64 40.43 8.61
C MET A 1 -37.71 39.29 9.00
N ARG A 2 -37.97 38.59 10.11
CA ARG A 2 -37.23 37.38 10.48
C ARG A 2 -37.78 36.24 9.63
N LYS A 3 -36.94 35.62 8.78
CA LYS A 3 -37.30 34.34 8.16
C LYS A 3 -37.52 33.36 9.30
N LEU A 4 -38.75 32.86 9.47
CA LEU A 4 -38.97 31.66 10.27
C LEU A 4 -38.17 30.56 9.58
N GLU A 5 -37.08 30.14 10.23
CA GLU A 5 -36.51 28.83 9.96
C GLU A 5 -37.59 27.82 10.31
N LYS A 6 -38.23 27.25 9.28
CA LYS A 6 -39.00 26.04 9.48
C LYS A 6 -37.98 25.00 9.93
N SER A 7 -38.00 24.68 11.22
CA SER A 7 -37.43 23.47 11.76
C SER A 7 -38.12 22.30 11.09
N ASP A 8 -37.65 21.95 9.89
CA ASP A 8 -38.02 20.72 9.22
C ASP A 8 -37.63 19.59 10.17
N ILE A 9 -38.60 18.77 10.55
CA ILE A 9 -38.34 17.59 11.38
C ILE A 9 -37.32 16.72 10.63
N GLU A 10 -36.21 16.41 11.27
CA GLU A 10 -35.18 15.55 10.68
C GLU A 10 -35.41 14.09 11.08
N LEU A 11 -35.30 13.20 10.11
CA LEU A 11 -35.18 11.76 10.34
C LEU A 11 -33.69 11.45 10.50
N ILE A 12 -33.33 10.92 11.66
CA ILE A 12 -31.95 10.58 12.00
C ILE A 12 -31.89 9.09 12.34
N ARG A 13 -30.87 8.41 11.83
CA ARG A 13 -30.50 7.06 12.25
C ARG A 13 -29.01 6.93 12.35
N THR A 14 -28.58 6.19 13.36
CA THR A 14 -27.18 6.11 13.77
C THR A 14 -26.75 4.66 13.89
N TRP A 15 -25.51 4.36 13.50
CA TRP A 15 -24.87 3.06 13.64
C TRP A 15 -23.46 3.23 14.21
N MET A 16 -23.06 2.32 15.08
CA MET A 16 -21.70 2.28 15.63
C MET A 16 -20.85 1.27 14.89
N LEU A 17 -19.71 1.71 14.35
CA LEU A 17 -18.69 0.84 13.79
C LEU A 17 -17.95 0.13 14.92
N SER A 18 -17.91 -1.21 14.88
CA SER A 18 -17.19 -1.99 15.87
C SER A 18 -15.65 -1.87 15.65
N PRO A 19 -14.85 -2.09 16.70
CA PRO A 19 -13.40 -2.22 16.54
C PRO A 19 -13.01 -3.32 15.55
N ALA A 20 -13.76 -4.43 15.47
CA ALA A 20 -13.53 -5.51 14.51
C ALA A 20 -13.73 -5.06 13.06
N MET A 21 -14.73 -4.21 12.79
CA MET A 21 -14.96 -3.63 11.44
C MET A 21 -13.82 -2.70 11.02
N THR A 22 -13.30 -1.92 11.97
CA THR A 22 -12.32 -0.85 11.70
C THR A 22 -10.87 -1.32 11.83
N LEU A 23 -10.63 -2.44 12.51
CA LEU A 23 -9.30 -2.91 12.91
C LEU A 23 -8.49 -1.80 13.61
N GLY A 24 -9.18 -0.95 14.38
CA GLY A 24 -8.59 0.21 15.07
C GLY A 24 -8.19 1.39 14.17
N SER A 25 -8.49 1.36 12.87
CA SER A 25 -8.07 2.38 11.90
C SER A 25 -9.20 3.37 11.55
N SER A 26 -8.91 4.66 11.72
CA SER A 26 -9.79 5.75 11.24
C SER A 26 -9.85 5.82 9.71
N VAL A 27 -8.77 5.44 9.02
CA VAL A 27 -8.73 5.34 7.56
C VAL A 27 -9.69 4.26 7.08
N ARG A 28 -9.74 3.12 7.80
CA ARG A 28 -10.69 2.04 7.52
C ARG A 28 -12.13 2.44 7.78
N ALA A 29 -12.41 3.14 8.88
CA ALA A 29 -13.75 3.69 9.15
C ALA A 29 -14.23 4.60 7.99
N LYS A 30 -13.34 5.47 7.49
CA LYS A 30 -13.62 6.31 6.32
C LYS A 30 -13.82 5.49 5.03
N GLY A 31 -13.08 4.40 4.85
CA GLY A 31 -13.26 3.47 3.74
C GLY A 31 -14.65 2.80 3.75
N ILE A 32 -15.13 2.39 4.94
CA ILE A 32 -16.47 1.84 5.11
C ILE A 32 -17.54 2.88 4.77
N LEU A 33 -17.39 4.14 5.23
CA LEU A 33 -18.26 5.24 4.82
C LEU A 33 -18.29 5.41 3.29
N GLN A 34 -17.14 5.33 2.62
CA GLN A 34 -17.06 5.44 1.16
C GLN A 34 -17.78 4.28 0.45
N GLU A 35 -17.72 3.06 0.99
CA GLU A 35 -18.45 1.92 0.47
C GLU A 35 -19.98 2.12 0.63
N MET A 36 -20.44 2.65 1.77
CA MET A 36 -21.84 3.05 1.96
C MET A 36 -22.26 4.11 0.94
N GLN A 37 -21.47 5.18 0.79
CA GLN A 37 -21.72 6.25 -0.18
C GLN A 37 -21.68 5.75 -1.63
N ALA A 38 -20.89 4.72 -1.95
CA ALA A 38 -20.83 4.16 -3.29
C ALA A 38 -22.13 3.43 -3.67
N ARG A 39 -22.81 2.80 -2.70
CA ARG A 39 -24.07 2.06 -2.90
C ARG A 39 -25.31 2.96 -2.82
N LEU A 40 -25.17 4.17 -2.27
CA LEU A 40 -26.25 5.16 -2.21
C LEU A 40 -26.41 5.95 -3.53
N PRO A 41 -27.64 6.38 -3.86
CA PRO A 41 -27.88 7.34 -4.94
C PRO A 41 -27.07 8.62 -4.74
N ALA A 42 -26.61 9.24 -5.84
CA ALA A 42 -25.73 10.41 -5.81
C ALA A 42 -26.27 11.58 -4.96
N ALA A 43 -27.59 11.80 -4.99
CA ALA A 43 -28.25 12.84 -4.20
C ALA A 43 -28.16 12.62 -2.68
N LEU A 44 -28.05 11.36 -2.24
CA LEU A 44 -28.08 10.98 -0.82
C LEU A 44 -26.70 10.78 -0.21
N LYS A 45 -25.61 10.82 -0.98
CA LYS A 45 -24.25 10.60 -0.48
C LYS A 45 -23.82 11.59 0.60
N LYS A 46 -24.37 12.81 0.59
CA LYS A 46 -24.09 13.85 1.58
C LYS A 46 -24.97 13.77 2.84
N ALA A 47 -26.00 12.92 2.82
CA ALA A 47 -26.89 12.71 3.96
C ALA A 47 -26.27 11.77 5.02
N ILE A 48 -25.16 11.10 4.68
CA ILE A 48 -24.43 10.21 5.58
C ILE A 48 -23.09 10.82 5.99
N SER A 49 -22.83 10.86 7.29
CA SER A 49 -21.60 11.36 7.90
C SER A 49 -20.95 10.30 8.80
N LEU A 50 -19.67 10.51 9.11
CA LEU A 50 -18.90 9.72 10.07
C LEU A 50 -18.30 10.68 11.10
N GLU A 51 -18.61 10.44 12.38
CA GLU A 51 -18.03 11.14 13.52
C GLU A 51 -17.37 10.12 14.45
N GLY A 52 -16.03 10.09 14.45
CA GLY A 52 -15.29 9.03 15.14
C GLY A 52 -15.59 7.66 14.53
N ASN A 53 -16.35 6.84 15.26
CA ASN A 53 -16.84 5.52 14.84
C ASN A 53 -18.36 5.49 14.62
N GLU A 54 -19.03 6.64 14.71
CA GLU A 54 -20.47 6.76 14.58
C GLU A 54 -20.83 7.17 13.14
N ILE A 55 -21.65 6.35 12.48
CA ILE A 55 -22.24 6.66 11.17
C ILE A 55 -23.63 7.22 11.40
N THR A 56 -23.89 8.42 10.86
CA THR A 56 -25.19 9.09 11.00
C THR A 56 -25.78 9.35 9.62
N LEU A 57 -27.03 8.93 9.43
CA LEU A 57 -27.87 9.28 8.29
C LEU A 57 -28.91 10.31 8.75
N ALA A 58 -28.88 11.51 8.17
CA ALA A 58 -29.80 12.59 8.48
C ALA A 58 -30.48 13.12 7.21
N MET A 59 -31.82 13.17 7.21
CA MET A 59 -32.62 13.65 6.08
C MET A 59 -33.90 14.37 6.53
N PRO A 60 -34.46 15.29 5.74
CA PRO A 60 -35.75 15.91 6.05
C PRO A 60 -36.90 14.88 6.11
N ALA A 61 -37.85 15.05 7.04
CA ALA A 61 -38.97 14.12 7.23
C ALA A 61 -39.90 13.98 6.02
N ARG A 62 -39.93 14.98 5.13
CA ARG A 62 -40.64 14.90 3.85
C ARG A 62 -40.13 13.75 2.95
N ASP A 63 -38.88 13.30 3.16
CA ASP A 63 -38.21 12.30 2.33
C ASP A 63 -38.22 10.90 2.96
N LYS A 64 -39.21 10.59 3.81
CA LYS A 64 -39.28 9.34 4.61
C LYS A 64 -39.01 8.05 3.82
N ASN A 65 -39.60 7.90 2.64
CA ASN A 65 -39.40 6.69 1.83
C ASN A 65 -37.95 6.56 1.34
N ALA A 66 -37.30 7.67 0.98
CA ALA A 66 -35.90 7.69 0.57
C ALA A 66 -34.97 7.44 1.78
N PHE A 67 -35.33 7.98 2.94
CA PHE A 67 -34.64 7.72 4.21
C PHE A 67 -34.67 6.23 4.56
N ASP A 68 -35.83 5.57 4.53
CA ASP A 68 -35.94 4.15 4.85
C ASP A 68 -35.15 3.27 3.87
N ALA A 69 -35.14 3.62 2.58
CA ALA A 69 -34.34 2.92 1.56
C ALA A 69 -32.82 3.10 1.79
N ALA A 70 -32.38 4.33 2.09
CA ALA A 70 -30.99 4.61 2.42
C ALA A 70 -30.56 3.88 3.70
N ALA A 71 -31.40 3.92 4.74
CA ALA A 71 -31.14 3.23 6.00
C ALA A 71 -30.99 1.72 5.83
N ARG A 72 -31.80 1.08 4.97
CA ARG A 72 -31.65 -0.35 4.62
C ARG A 72 -30.34 -0.61 3.90
N THR A 73 -29.93 0.27 3.00
CA THR A 73 -28.65 0.16 2.29
C THR A 73 -27.47 0.24 3.26
N VAL A 74 -27.49 1.22 4.17
CA VAL A 74 -26.46 1.38 5.21
C VAL A 74 -26.42 0.17 6.14
N ALA A 75 -27.58 -0.31 6.61
CA ALA A 75 -27.66 -1.51 7.43
C ALA A 75 -27.10 -2.75 6.71
N GLY A 76 -27.35 -2.88 5.39
CA GLY A 76 -26.75 -3.92 4.54
C GLY A 76 -25.22 -3.89 4.58
N VAL A 77 -24.63 -2.72 4.36
CA VAL A 77 -23.17 -2.56 4.42
C VAL A 77 -22.62 -2.82 5.83
N MET A 78 -23.34 -2.42 6.88
CA MET A 78 -22.95 -2.70 8.27
C MET A 78 -22.82 -4.21 8.54
N MET A 79 -23.69 -5.04 7.96
CA MET A 79 -23.60 -6.50 8.10
C MET A 79 -22.38 -7.08 7.37
N GLU A 80 -21.94 -6.45 6.28
CA GLU A 80 -20.80 -6.91 5.48
C GLU A 80 -19.46 -6.32 5.96
N ALA A 81 -19.48 -5.27 6.78
CA ALA A 81 -18.34 -4.40 7.05
C ALA A 81 -17.07 -5.12 7.53
N GLU A 82 -17.23 -6.16 8.36
CA GLU A 82 -16.13 -6.98 8.89
C GLU A 82 -15.47 -7.85 7.81
N THR A 83 -16.19 -8.17 6.75
CA THR A 83 -15.71 -9.02 5.64
C THR A 83 -15.24 -8.22 4.43
N LEU A 84 -15.45 -6.90 4.41
CA LEU A 84 -15.03 -6.06 3.30
C LEU A 84 -13.51 -6.14 3.11
N PRO A 85 -12.98 -6.28 1.89
CA PRO A 85 -11.54 -6.32 1.67
C PRO A 85 -10.85 -5.03 2.14
N VAL A 86 -9.67 -5.16 2.76
CA VAL A 86 -8.83 -4.04 3.18
C VAL A 86 -8.02 -3.53 1.99
N ILE A 87 -8.02 -2.21 1.76
CA ILE A 87 -7.29 -1.59 0.64
C ILE A 87 -5.87 -1.17 1.06
N PRO A 88 -4.96 -0.88 0.10
CA PRO A 88 -3.56 -0.58 0.43
C PRO A 88 -3.34 0.58 1.39
N ARG A 89 -4.19 1.62 1.37
CA ARG A 89 -4.04 2.77 2.27
C ARG A 89 -4.51 2.45 3.69
N GLU A 90 -5.50 1.57 3.81
CA GLU A 90 -6.03 1.10 5.10
C GLU A 90 -5.02 0.16 5.77
N ILE A 91 -4.51 -0.85 5.06
CA ILE A 91 -3.56 -1.79 5.69
C ILE A 91 -2.27 -1.11 6.17
N GLN A 92 -1.83 -0.05 5.47
CA GLN A 92 -0.71 0.78 5.92
C GLN A 92 -0.99 1.49 7.24
N ASP A 93 -2.24 1.92 7.44
CA ASP A 93 -2.69 2.59 8.65
C ASP A 93 -2.87 1.58 9.79
N ILE A 94 -3.60 0.49 9.51
CA ILE A 94 -3.90 -0.59 10.46
C ILE A 94 -2.61 -1.21 11.01
N LEU A 95 -1.68 -1.60 10.14
CA LEU A 95 -0.41 -2.21 10.54
C LEU A 95 0.66 -1.18 10.91
N ALA A 96 0.37 0.12 10.82
CA ALA A 96 1.34 1.21 10.99
C ALA A 96 2.64 1.02 10.16
N ILE A 97 2.48 0.63 8.89
CA ILE A 97 3.59 0.34 7.96
C ILE A 97 3.70 1.35 6.83
N LYS A 98 4.91 1.51 6.31
CA LYS A 98 5.20 2.38 5.17
C LYS A 98 4.83 1.71 3.86
N THR A 99 4.59 2.52 2.83
CA THR A 99 4.39 2.06 1.45
C THR A 99 5.53 1.17 0.95
N SER A 100 6.78 1.48 1.35
CA SER A 100 7.96 0.71 0.97
C SER A 100 8.03 -0.65 1.66
N GLU A 101 7.63 -0.74 2.94
CA GLU A 101 7.51 -2.01 3.67
C GLU A 101 6.43 -2.88 3.03
N ARG A 102 5.25 -2.32 2.77
CA ARG A 102 4.17 -3.01 2.06
C ARG A 102 4.62 -3.59 0.72
N HIS A 103 5.32 -2.80 -0.10
CA HIS A 103 5.81 -3.29 -1.41
C HIS A 103 6.83 -4.41 -1.26
N ARG A 104 7.74 -4.31 -0.30
CA ARG A 104 8.74 -5.36 -0.03
C ARG A 104 8.07 -6.65 0.43
N TRP A 105 7.19 -6.56 1.42
CA TRP A 105 6.54 -7.74 1.99
C TRP A 105 5.53 -8.38 1.04
N LEU A 106 4.93 -7.61 0.13
CA LEU A 106 4.17 -8.17 -1.00
C LEU A 106 5.08 -8.94 -1.98
N ALA A 107 6.24 -8.38 -2.33
CA ALA A 107 7.18 -9.01 -3.26
C ALA A 107 7.80 -10.30 -2.69
N ASP A 108 8.10 -10.28 -1.39
CA ASP A 108 8.70 -11.42 -0.68
C ASP A 108 7.65 -12.47 -0.26
N GLY A 109 6.34 -12.20 -0.46
CA GLY A 109 5.24 -13.11 -0.13
C GLY A 109 4.84 -13.16 1.35
N ARG A 110 5.53 -12.42 2.22
CA ARG A 110 5.20 -12.26 3.65
C ARG A 110 3.81 -11.69 3.86
N LEU A 111 3.48 -10.62 3.11
CA LEU A 111 2.15 -10.02 3.12
C LEU A 111 1.30 -10.61 1.99
N LYS A 112 0.36 -11.50 2.32
CA LYS A 112 -0.48 -12.20 1.34
C LYS A 112 -1.58 -11.30 0.80
N SER A 113 -1.68 -11.20 -0.52
CA SER A 113 -2.81 -10.53 -1.18
C SER A 113 -3.99 -11.49 -1.35
N ALA A 114 -5.20 -11.01 -1.07
CA ALA A 114 -6.45 -11.73 -1.32
C ALA A 114 -6.97 -11.55 -2.77
N GLY A 115 -6.20 -10.87 -3.63
CA GLY A 115 -6.56 -10.57 -5.01
C GLY A 115 -6.35 -9.10 -5.35
N THR A 116 -6.80 -8.69 -6.54
CA THR A 116 -6.66 -7.31 -7.01
C THR A 116 -7.99 -6.67 -7.34
N ARG A 117 -8.23 -5.46 -6.84
CA ARG A 117 -9.40 -4.63 -7.21
C ARG A 117 -8.97 -3.61 -8.26
N THR A 118 -9.80 -3.45 -9.29
CA THR A 118 -9.58 -2.45 -10.34
C THR A 118 -10.64 -1.38 -10.28
N VAL A 119 -10.23 -0.13 -10.01
CA VAL A 119 -11.14 1.02 -9.89
C VAL A 119 -10.90 2.00 -11.04
N ARG A 120 -11.99 2.57 -11.57
CA ARG A 120 -11.97 3.71 -12.49
C ARG A 120 -12.12 4.98 -11.67
N LEU A 121 -11.16 5.90 -11.78
CA LEU A 121 -11.28 7.21 -11.16
C LEU A 121 -12.15 8.12 -12.05
N ASN A 122 -13.10 8.82 -11.45
CA ASN A 122 -13.95 9.78 -12.15
C ASN A 122 -13.08 10.83 -12.87
N GLY A 123 -13.34 11.04 -14.16
CA GLY A 123 -12.60 12.00 -14.98
C GLY A 123 -11.21 11.53 -15.44
N ARG A 124 -10.81 10.27 -15.19
CA ARG A 124 -9.53 9.72 -15.67
C ARG A 124 -9.75 8.47 -16.51
N ALA A 125 -9.10 8.43 -17.69
CA ALA A 125 -9.15 7.27 -18.58
C ALA A 125 -8.46 6.01 -17.99
N ARG A 126 -7.48 6.20 -17.10
CA ARG A 126 -6.67 5.11 -16.55
C ARG A 126 -7.38 4.40 -15.41
N ARG A 127 -7.50 3.08 -15.53
CA ARG A 127 -7.90 2.16 -14.46
C ARG A 127 -6.71 1.95 -13.52
N ILE A 128 -6.97 1.92 -12.21
CA ILE A 128 -5.95 1.59 -11.21
C ILE A 128 -6.28 0.23 -10.65
N THR A 129 -5.34 -0.69 -10.75
CA THR A 129 -5.41 -2.03 -10.15
C THR A 129 -4.51 -2.07 -8.93
N PHE A 130 -5.03 -2.57 -7.81
CA PHE A 130 -4.29 -2.66 -6.56
C PHE A 130 -4.63 -3.94 -5.80
N HIS A 131 -3.68 -4.40 -4.97
CA HIS A 131 -3.87 -5.53 -4.08
C HIS A 131 -4.86 -5.20 -2.97
N VAL A 132 -5.76 -6.13 -2.69
CA VAL A 132 -6.63 -6.12 -1.51
C VAL A 132 -6.21 -7.22 -0.54
N PHE A 133 -6.61 -7.08 0.71
CA PHE A 133 -6.24 -7.96 1.81
C PHE A 133 -7.51 -8.44 2.53
N ASP A 134 -7.47 -9.67 3.02
CA ASP A 134 -8.54 -10.24 3.84
C ASP A 134 -8.44 -9.67 5.26
N PRO A 135 -9.50 -9.06 5.82
CA PRO A 135 -9.53 -8.57 7.20
C PRO A 135 -9.02 -9.59 8.22
N LYS A 136 -9.36 -10.88 8.08
CA LYS A 136 -8.94 -11.94 9.02
C LYS A 136 -7.44 -12.17 9.01
N VAL A 137 -6.81 -12.06 7.84
CA VAL A 137 -5.36 -12.19 7.71
C VAL A 137 -4.67 -10.95 8.30
N VAL A 138 -5.27 -9.77 8.15
CA VAL A 138 -4.76 -8.54 8.76
C VAL A 138 -4.85 -8.58 10.28
N GLU A 139 -5.96 -9.09 10.81
CA GLU A 139 -6.15 -9.32 12.25
C GLU A 139 -5.10 -10.31 12.80
N ASP A 140 -4.89 -11.46 12.15
CA ASP A 140 -3.86 -12.42 12.55
C ASP A 140 -2.43 -11.82 12.55
N LEU A 141 -2.14 -10.89 11.63
CA LEU A 141 -0.87 -10.16 11.61
C LEU A 141 -0.72 -9.21 12.81
N LEU A 142 -1.81 -8.56 13.23
CA LEU A 142 -1.82 -7.70 14.41
C LEU A 142 -1.62 -8.52 15.67
N ASP A 143 -2.38 -9.61 15.83
CA ASP A 143 -2.38 -10.43 17.02
C ASP A 143 -1.02 -11.10 17.27
N ARG A 144 -0.33 -11.50 16.20
CA ARG A 144 0.99 -12.14 16.28
C ARG A 144 2.15 -11.15 16.35
N GLY A 145 1.95 -9.88 16.00
CA GLY A 145 3.03 -8.88 15.97
C GLY A 145 4.09 -9.12 14.88
N LEU A 146 3.77 -9.86 13.81
CA LEU A 146 4.71 -10.26 12.75
C LEU A 146 5.39 -9.06 12.05
N VAL A 147 4.74 -7.89 12.07
CA VAL A 147 5.27 -6.64 11.50
C VAL A 147 6.61 -6.25 12.14
N GLU A 148 6.74 -6.39 13.45
CA GLU A 148 7.98 -6.03 14.15
C GLU A 148 9.09 -7.05 13.92
N GLU A 149 8.74 -8.33 13.88
CA GLU A 149 9.68 -9.41 13.52
C GLU A 149 10.26 -9.18 12.12
N TRP A 150 9.42 -8.89 11.13
CA TRP A 150 9.87 -8.61 9.76
C TRP A 150 10.76 -7.37 9.67
N ARG A 151 10.57 -6.38 10.55
CA ARG A 151 11.46 -5.20 10.63
C ARG A 151 12.83 -5.56 11.17
N VAL A 152 12.90 -6.44 12.16
CA VAL A 152 14.17 -6.96 12.69
C VAL A 152 14.91 -7.75 11.61
N GLU A 153 14.23 -8.70 10.95
CA GLU A 153 14.78 -9.45 9.81
C GLU A 153 15.29 -8.53 8.70
N ASP A 154 14.50 -7.51 8.33
CA ASP A 154 14.88 -6.54 7.30
C ASP A 154 16.11 -5.71 7.72
N ALA A 155 16.27 -5.40 9.01
CA ALA A 155 17.42 -4.70 9.54
C ALA A 155 18.69 -5.57 9.51
N GLU A 156 18.57 -6.84 9.90
CA GLU A 156 19.65 -7.82 9.88
C GLU A 156 20.13 -8.11 8.45
N ALA A 157 19.20 -8.42 7.54
CA ALA A 157 19.51 -8.63 6.13
C ALA A 157 20.21 -7.41 5.51
N LYS A 158 19.78 -6.19 5.90
CA LYS A 158 20.43 -4.95 5.45
C LYS A 158 21.82 -4.77 6.06
N ALA A 159 22.06 -5.19 7.30
CA ALA A 159 23.39 -5.16 7.92
C ALA A 159 24.35 -6.14 7.23
N GLU A 160 23.92 -7.37 6.99
CA GLU A 160 24.71 -8.37 6.25
C GLU A 160 25.05 -7.90 4.84
N LYS A 161 24.07 -7.36 4.11
CA LYS A 161 24.30 -6.84 2.75
C LYS A 161 25.31 -5.69 2.76
N ARG A 162 25.32 -4.83 3.79
CA ARG A 162 26.33 -3.78 3.96
C ARG A 162 27.71 -4.37 4.24
N GLN A 163 27.82 -5.39 5.09
CA GLN A 163 29.10 -6.06 5.38
C GLN A 163 29.67 -6.73 4.13
N LYS A 164 28.85 -7.52 3.40
CA LYS A 164 29.22 -8.16 2.13
C LYS A 164 29.66 -7.11 1.10
N ALA A 165 28.92 -6.02 0.95
CA ALA A 165 29.29 -4.94 0.03
C ALA A 165 30.60 -4.24 0.44
N ALA A 166 30.84 -4.02 1.74
CA ALA A 166 32.09 -3.45 2.23
C ALA A 166 33.27 -4.38 1.97
N TYR A 167 33.10 -5.68 2.19
CA TYR A 167 34.11 -6.69 1.88
C TYR A 167 34.43 -6.73 0.37
N GLN A 168 33.39 -6.79 -0.49
CA GLN A 168 33.56 -6.77 -1.94
C GLN A 168 34.26 -5.49 -2.43
N ARG A 169 33.93 -4.33 -1.85
CA ARG A 169 34.63 -3.07 -2.16
C ARG A 169 36.10 -3.10 -1.73
N ARG A 170 36.43 -3.71 -0.60
CA ARG A 170 37.82 -3.88 -0.15
C ARG A 170 38.59 -4.79 -1.12
N LEU A 171 37.99 -5.90 -1.55
CA LEU A 171 38.58 -6.81 -2.53
C LEU A 171 38.80 -6.14 -3.89
N ALA A 172 37.79 -5.44 -4.41
CA ALA A 172 37.92 -4.72 -5.68
C ALA A 172 39.01 -3.63 -5.62
N ARG A 173 39.17 -2.94 -4.48
CA ARG A 173 40.24 -1.96 -4.28
C ARG A 173 41.62 -2.62 -4.21
N SER A 174 41.77 -3.77 -3.55
CA SER A 174 43.06 -4.46 -3.46
C SER A 174 43.49 -5.04 -4.81
N LEU A 175 42.55 -5.59 -5.59
CA LEU A 175 42.80 -6.03 -6.97
C LEU A 175 43.23 -4.86 -7.87
N LYS A 176 42.55 -3.71 -7.82
CA LYS A 176 42.96 -2.51 -8.57
C LYS A 176 44.33 -1.98 -8.15
N LYS A 177 44.71 -2.09 -6.87
CA LYS A 177 46.04 -1.71 -6.39
C LYS A 177 47.13 -2.66 -6.92
N LYS A 178 46.85 -3.96 -7.00
CA LYS A 178 47.76 -4.97 -7.56
C LYS A 178 47.92 -4.84 -9.08
N MET A 179 46.88 -4.41 -9.81
CA MET A 179 46.96 -4.13 -11.25
C MET A 179 47.68 -2.82 -11.60
N LYS A 180 48.19 -2.06 -10.63
CA LYS A 180 49.13 -0.95 -10.87
C LYS A 180 50.58 -1.32 -10.52
N PRO A 181 51.32 -2.00 -11.41
CA PRO A 181 52.77 -1.95 -11.40
C PRO A 181 53.26 -0.82 -12.32
N GLY A 182 53.89 0.21 -11.73
CA GLY A 182 54.95 1.01 -12.36
C GLY A 182 54.63 1.84 -13.61
N GLU A 183 53.85 2.93 -13.50
CA GLU A 183 54.10 4.11 -14.34
C GLU A 183 55.27 4.89 -13.74
N LYS A 184 56.50 4.44 -14.06
CA LYS A 184 57.74 5.24 -14.13
C LYS A 184 58.92 4.34 -14.50
N ALA A 185 59.00 3.99 -15.78
CA ALA A 185 60.26 3.76 -16.46
C ALA A 185 60.05 4.22 -17.90
N GLY A 186 60.63 5.36 -18.25
CA GLY A 186 60.51 5.91 -19.59
C GLY A 186 61.28 5.07 -20.59
N GLN A 187 60.65 4.79 -21.73
CA GLN A 187 61.38 4.74 -22.99
C GLN A 187 60.42 5.04 -24.13
N LYS A 188 60.68 6.18 -24.77
CA LYS A 188 60.08 6.64 -26.01
C LYS A 188 60.78 5.87 -27.14
N VAL A 189 60.08 4.97 -27.84
CA VAL A 189 60.46 4.50 -29.19
C VAL A 189 59.19 4.27 -30.01
N GLU A 190 59.31 4.63 -31.28
CA GLU A 190 58.33 4.84 -32.34
C GLU A 190 57.41 3.67 -32.72
N GLU A 191 56.36 4.06 -33.43
CA GLU A 191 55.50 3.36 -34.39
C GLU A 191 55.86 1.90 -34.73
N GLY A 192 54.87 1.02 -34.54
CA GLY A 192 54.87 -0.32 -35.12
C GLY A 192 53.75 -1.17 -34.57
N ALA A 193 52.69 -1.37 -35.35
CA ALA A 193 51.61 -2.29 -35.03
C ALA A 193 52.13 -3.72 -34.80
N ALA A 194 51.83 -4.32 -33.64
CA ALA A 194 52.00 -5.75 -33.39
C ALA A 194 50.99 -6.27 -32.35
N ASP A 195 49.79 -6.55 -32.85
CA ASP A 195 49.01 -7.78 -32.63
C ASP A 195 48.98 -8.39 -31.21
N LEU A 196 48.03 -7.95 -30.38
CA LEU A 196 47.67 -8.66 -29.13
C LEU A 196 46.73 -9.83 -29.44
N ARG A 197 47.33 -10.99 -29.74
CA ARG A 197 46.62 -12.28 -29.84
C ARG A 197 46.02 -12.69 -28.48
N GLY A 198 44.74 -13.06 -28.46
CA GLY A 198 44.11 -13.76 -27.34
C GLY A 198 42.81 -13.16 -26.77
N TRP A 199 42.32 -12.04 -27.29
CA TRP A 199 41.06 -11.43 -26.81
C TRP A 199 39.78 -12.01 -27.45
N GLY A 200 39.90 -12.87 -28.46
CA GLY A 200 38.76 -13.50 -29.14
C GLY A 200 38.15 -14.70 -28.40
N GLU A 201 38.77 -15.19 -27.33
CA GLU A 201 38.31 -16.40 -26.62
C GLU A 201 37.36 -16.12 -25.45
N PHE A 202 37.25 -14.87 -24.98
CA PHE A 202 36.44 -14.55 -23.81
C PHE A 202 35.03 -14.01 -24.11
N ASP A 203 34.71 -13.79 -25.39
CA ASP A 203 33.37 -13.33 -25.83
C ASP A 203 32.44 -14.49 -26.21
N ARG A 204 32.86 -15.75 -25.95
CA ARG A 204 32.15 -16.97 -26.39
C ARG A 204 31.24 -17.64 -25.37
N ASP A 205 31.33 -17.35 -24.08
CA ASP A 205 30.36 -17.87 -23.10
C ASP A 205 29.45 -16.77 -22.62
N GLY A 206 28.46 -16.51 -23.47
CA GLY A 206 27.42 -15.53 -23.27
C GLY A 206 26.60 -15.77 -22.01
N PHE A 207 26.04 -14.65 -21.55
CA PHE A 207 24.83 -14.58 -20.73
C PHE A 207 23.91 -15.80 -20.90
N LEU A 208 23.85 -16.64 -19.86
CA LEU A 208 22.73 -17.52 -19.59
C LEU A 208 22.02 -16.91 -18.38
N ARG A 209 20.95 -16.14 -18.60
CA ARG A 209 19.55 -16.60 -18.69
C ARG A 209 19.11 -17.34 -17.44
#